data_AF-A0A1H7FDP7-F1
#
_entry.id   AF-A0A1H7FDP7-F1
#
_cell.length_a   1.000
_cell.length_b   1.000
_cell.length_c   1.000
_cell.angle_alpha   90.00
_cell.angle_beta   90.00
_cell.angle_gamma   90.00
#
_symmetry.space_group_name_H-M   'P 1'
#
loop_
_entity.id
_entity.type
_entity.pdbx_description
1 polymer ?
#
loop_
_entity_poly.entity_id
_entity_poly.type
_entity_poly.pdbx_seq_one_letter_code
_entity_poly.pdbx_strand_id
1 'polypeptide(L)'
;MSTANSTATGTPASKPSSTPTSKPVRFNAFTMNTVGHQSPGLWTHPRDESHRYGDPDYWQDLARLLERGLFDSVFLADVLGVYDVFGASHDAALRHAVQVPLNDPLALVPLMASVTRHLGFGVTCALTYEPPYSFARRLSTLDHLTRGRVGWNIVTGYLDSAARNLGQPAQKAHDERYDLADDYLEVVYKLWEHSWEDDAVRRDKTGRIFTDPGKVHPIRHAGPHYQVPGIHLCEPSPQRTPVLFQAGASSRGRAFAGRHAECVFVSGPSVNVVRDAVNGLRAAARAAGRAGEDLIIYGQALVITAPTEAQARDKLAEYSQHIDTEAALALLSGWTGVDFSRYPLDATIDYLDTQAGRSALASFSSADPNRRWTVGEAAMFIGLGGRGPVLVGDPGQVADQLIAWQDATGQDGFNLTYAVAPETFRDVVDLVVPELQRRGRYRSSHDTAPVTLRQRLFGAGDRLRENHPGRLTRIEVPAPVVAPSPGPAAAPAPAPAPAPAPTSLPESLSTNAVSQSESTA
;
A
#
# COMPACT_ATOMS: atom_id res chain seq x y z
N MET A 1 7.39 -48.86 -57.55
CA MET A 1 8.49 -47.88 -57.75
C MET A 1 7.82 -46.56 -58.10
N SER A 2 7.94 -45.52 -57.27
CA SER A 2 8.96 -44.44 -57.37
C SER A 2 8.64 -43.47 -58.54
N THR A 3 8.69 -42.13 -58.51
CA THR A 3 8.97 -41.05 -57.51
C THR A 3 8.63 -39.70 -58.20
N ALA A 4 8.41 -38.52 -57.60
CA ALA A 4 8.33 -38.03 -56.22
C ALA A 4 7.50 -36.70 -56.18
N ASN A 5 7.32 -36.09 -55.00
CA ASN A 5 6.82 -34.70 -54.88
C ASN A 5 7.91 -33.66 -55.21
N SER A 6 7.51 -32.50 -55.72
CA SER A 6 8.30 -31.26 -55.69
C SER A 6 7.42 -30.08 -55.30
N THR A 7 7.56 -29.62 -54.05
CA THR A 7 6.87 -28.44 -53.52
C THR A 7 7.84 -27.26 -53.44
N ALA A 8 7.65 -26.26 -54.31
CA ALA A 8 8.36 -24.99 -54.23
C ALA A 8 7.58 -24.02 -53.33
N THR A 9 8.13 -23.70 -52.15
CA THR A 9 7.53 -22.76 -51.20
C THR A 9 7.87 -21.31 -51.58
N GLY A 10 6.86 -20.54 -51.97
CA GLY A 10 6.98 -19.08 -52.10
C GLY A 10 6.86 -18.39 -50.74
N THR A 11 7.88 -17.62 -50.35
CA THR A 11 7.90 -16.86 -49.10
C THR A 11 6.94 -15.65 -49.16
N PRO A 12 5.95 -15.53 -48.26
CA PRO A 12 5.15 -14.30 -48.16
C PRO A 12 5.99 -13.15 -47.57
N ALA A 13 5.81 -11.95 -48.10
CA ALA A 13 6.57 -10.77 -47.71
C ALA A 13 6.42 -10.41 -46.22
N SER A 14 7.44 -9.75 -45.66
CA SER A 14 7.48 -9.29 -44.28
C SER A 14 6.28 -8.41 -43.94
N LYS A 15 5.63 -8.69 -42.80
CA LYS A 15 4.65 -7.78 -42.19
C LYS A 15 5.28 -6.40 -41.99
N PRO A 16 4.53 -5.30 -42.20
CA PRO A 16 5.04 -3.96 -41.96
C PRO A 16 5.46 -3.82 -40.50
N SER A 17 6.58 -3.12 -40.28
CA SER A 17 7.07 -2.73 -38.96
C SER A 17 5.93 -2.12 -38.16
N SER A 18 5.60 -2.71 -37.01
CA SER A 18 4.66 -2.11 -36.07
C SER A 18 5.24 -0.79 -35.57
N THR A 19 4.58 0.32 -35.91
CA THR A 19 4.72 1.56 -35.13
C THR A 19 4.54 1.19 -33.65
N PRO A 20 5.44 1.63 -32.75
CA PRO A 20 5.30 1.32 -31.34
C PRO A 20 3.96 1.87 -30.86
N THR A 21 3.06 0.98 -30.44
CA THR A 21 1.76 1.37 -29.90
C THR A 21 2.00 2.18 -28.63
N SER A 22 1.77 3.48 -28.72
CA SER A 22 2.12 4.43 -27.66
C SER A 22 1.47 4.03 -26.35
N LYS A 23 2.26 3.97 -25.28
CA LYS A 23 1.83 3.51 -23.96
C LYS A 23 0.66 4.35 -23.45
N PRO A 24 -0.45 3.73 -22.98
CA PRO A 24 -1.54 4.50 -22.39
C PRO A 24 -1.06 5.15 -21.08
N VAL A 25 -1.46 6.40 -20.88
CA VAL A 25 -1.44 7.09 -19.59
C VAL A 25 -2.46 6.43 -18.67
N ARG A 26 -2.11 6.31 -17.40
CA ARG A 26 -2.96 5.78 -16.32
C ARG A 26 -3.02 6.80 -15.20
N PHE A 27 -4.16 6.91 -14.53
CA PHE A 27 -4.32 7.78 -13.36
C PHE A 27 -4.79 7.03 -12.13
N ASN A 28 -4.10 7.28 -11.03
CA ASN A 28 -4.62 7.11 -9.67
C ASN A 28 -4.87 8.50 -9.07
N ALA A 29 -5.89 8.63 -8.23
CA ALA A 29 -6.13 9.86 -7.47
C ALA A 29 -5.48 9.73 -6.09
N PHE A 30 -4.43 10.52 -5.84
CA PHE A 30 -3.66 10.46 -4.61
C PHE A 30 -4.27 11.38 -3.54
N THR A 31 -5.00 10.78 -2.61
CA THR A 31 -5.68 11.47 -1.52
C THR A 31 -5.46 10.74 -0.19
N MET A 32 -5.99 11.29 0.90
CA MET A 32 -5.78 10.82 2.26
C MET A 32 -7.00 11.20 3.09
N ASN A 33 -7.35 10.43 4.12
CA ASN A 33 -8.58 10.66 4.90
C ASN A 33 -8.38 11.75 5.97
N THR A 34 -8.04 12.95 5.50
CA THR A 34 -7.60 14.13 6.25
C THR A 34 -7.98 15.40 5.48
N VAL A 35 -7.75 16.57 6.09
CA VAL A 35 -7.90 17.87 5.44
C VAL A 35 -6.68 18.16 4.53
N GLY A 36 -5.51 18.46 5.09
CA GLY A 36 -4.31 18.78 4.31
C GLY A 36 -3.45 17.55 4.00
N HIS A 37 -3.18 17.29 2.71
CA HIS A 37 -2.36 16.15 2.27
C HIS A 37 -0.99 16.53 1.66
N GLN A 38 -0.95 17.09 0.44
CA GLN A 38 0.30 17.38 -0.32
C GLN A 38 0.42 18.85 -0.77
N SER A 39 -0.56 19.68 -0.48
CA SER A 39 -0.58 21.11 -0.82
C SER A 39 -0.85 21.91 0.47
N PRO A 40 0.18 22.15 1.31
CA PRO A 40 0.01 22.74 2.64
C PRO A 40 -0.58 24.15 2.59
N GLY A 41 -1.63 24.39 3.38
CA GLY A 41 -2.38 25.66 3.44
C GLY A 41 -3.58 25.76 2.49
N LEU A 42 -3.64 24.95 1.42
CA LEU A 42 -4.68 25.07 0.38
C LEU A 42 -6.12 24.78 0.84
N TRP A 43 -6.31 24.14 2.00
CA TRP A 43 -7.64 23.96 2.60
C TRP A 43 -8.36 25.29 2.91
N THR A 44 -7.61 26.39 3.01
CA THR A 44 -8.13 27.76 3.21
C THR A 44 -8.73 28.37 1.94
N HIS A 45 -8.56 27.72 0.78
CA HIS A 45 -9.06 28.21 -0.50
C HIS A 45 -10.59 28.09 -0.57
N PRO A 46 -11.34 29.13 -1.01
CA PRO A 46 -12.80 29.14 -0.93
C PRO A 46 -13.54 28.05 -1.73
N ARG A 47 -12.84 27.37 -2.65
CA ARG A 47 -13.38 26.27 -3.47
C ARG A 47 -12.91 24.89 -2.99
N ASP A 48 -12.18 24.83 -1.87
CA ASP A 48 -11.72 23.60 -1.26
C ASP A 48 -12.75 22.98 -0.29
N GLU A 49 -13.01 21.70 -0.49
CA GLU A 49 -13.95 20.89 0.27
C GLU A 49 -13.26 19.83 1.15
N SER A 50 -11.92 19.84 1.29
CA SER A 50 -11.18 18.83 2.09
C SER A 50 -11.57 18.84 3.58
N HIS A 51 -12.11 19.96 4.07
CA HIS A 51 -12.74 20.04 5.40
C HIS A 51 -13.89 19.03 5.59
N ARG A 52 -14.50 18.54 4.48
CA ARG A 52 -15.52 17.48 4.45
C ARG A 52 -14.95 16.05 4.52
N TYR A 53 -13.67 15.83 4.88
CA TYR A 53 -13.11 14.48 4.99
C TYR A 53 -13.89 13.53 5.92
N GLY A 54 -14.63 14.04 6.92
CA GLY A 54 -15.53 13.26 7.78
C GLY A 54 -16.93 13.01 7.21
N ASP A 55 -17.27 13.55 6.05
CA ASP A 55 -18.57 13.46 5.39
C ASP A 55 -18.61 12.26 4.42
N PRO A 56 -19.53 11.29 4.60
CA PRO A 56 -19.66 10.16 3.68
C PRO A 56 -19.99 10.55 2.23
N ASP A 57 -20.72 11.65 2.02
CA ASP A 57 -21.16 12.05 0.67
C ASP A 57 -20.00 12.60 -0.16
N TYR A 58 -19.07 13.33 0.47
CA TYR A 58 -17.83 13.79 -0.18
C TYR A 58 -17.05 12.62 -0.80
N TRP A 59 -16.87 11.52 -0.06
CA TRP A 59 -16.16 10.33 -0.56
C TRP A 59 -16.94 9.58 -1.63
N GLN A 60 -18.26 9.49 -1.53
CA GLN A 60 -19.09 8.90 -2.59
C GLN A 60 -19.02 9.72 -3.88
N ASP A 61 -19.09 11.04 -3.80
CA ASP A 61 -19.03 11.93 -4.96
C ASP A 61 -17.64 11.93 -5.60
N LEU A 62 -16.57 11.89 -4.81
CA LEU A 62 -15.22 11.66 -5.31
C LEU A 62 -15.12 10.30 -6.03
N ALA A 63 -15.70 9.23 -5.47
CA ALA A 63 -15.70 7.91 -6.10
C ALA A 63 -16.42 7.92 -7.47
N ARG A 64 -17.60 8.56 -7.55
CA ARG A 64 -18.36 8.74 -8.80
C ARG A 64 -17.58 9.58 -9.83
N LEU A 65 -16.91 10.64 -9.38
CA LEU A 65 -16.07 11.52 -10.20
C LEU A 65 -14.91 10.74 -10.83
N LEU A 66 -14.16 10.00 -10.02
CA LEU A 66 -13.01 9.23 -10.49
C LEU A 66 -13.42 8.05 -11.38
N GLU A 67 -14.57 7.42 -11.12
CA GLU A 67 -15.12 6.40 -12.01
C GLU A 67 -15.54 6.99 -13.37
N ARG A 68 -16.15 8.19 -13.40
CA ARG A 68 -16.42 8.93 -14.66
C ARG A 68 -15.12 9.23 -15.42
N GLY A 69 -14.07 9.61 -14.70
CA GLY A 69 -12.72 9.84 -15.23
C GLY A 69 -11.97 8.60 -15.68
N LEU A 70 -12.55 7.41 -15.56
CA LEU A 70 -11.94 6.12 -15.89
C LEU A 70 -10.61 5.85 -15.17
N PHE A 71 -10.42 6.43 -13.97
CA PHE A 71 -9.21 6.23 -13.15
C PHE A 71 -9.01 4.75 -12.80
N ASP A 72 -7.76 4.31 -12.70
CA ASP A 72 -7.41 2.94 -12.29
C ASP A 72 -7.75 2.71 -10.81
N SER A 73 -7.47 3.69 -9.94
CA SER A 73 -7.86 3.65 -8.53
C SER A 73 -7.93 5.02 -7.86
N VAL A 74 -8.62 5.09 -6.73
CA VAL A 74 -8.25 6.04 -5.67
C VAL A 74 -7.12 5.41 -4.84
N PHE A 75 -6.06 6.18 -4.60
CA PHE A 75 -4.93 5.79 -3.76
C PHE A 75 -5.03 6.57 -2.46
N LEU A 76 -5.38 5.88 -1.37
CA LEU A 76 -5.56 6.42 -0.04
C LEU A 76 -4.23 6.31 0.73
N ALA A 77 -3.57 7.44 0.94
CA ALA A 77 -2.43 7.57 1.84
C ALA A 77 -2.87 7.39 3.31
N ASP A 78 -1.92 7.04 4.18
CA ASP A 78 -2.14 6.92 5.62
C ASP A 78 -0.83 7.10 6.39
N VAL A 79 -0.94 7.57 7.64
CA VAL A 79 0.13 7.58 8.65
C VAL A 79 -0.46 7.29 10.03
N LEU A 80 0.31 6.64 10.91
CA LEU A 80 -0.13 6.34 12.28
C LEU A 80 0.50 7.28 13.33
N GLY A 81 1.07 8.40 12.89
CA GLY A 81 1.74 9.38 13.73
C GLY A 81 1.47 10.79 13.24
N VAL A 82 1.72 11.78 14.10
CA VAL A 82 1.61 13.20 13.79
C VAL A 82 2.99 13.77 13.40
N TYR A 83 3.00 14.85 12.62
CA TYR A 83 4.21 15.60 12.27
C TYR A 83 4.62 16.46 13.48
N ASP A 84 5.46 15.90 14.36
CA ASP A 84 5.94 16.52 15.62
C ASP A 84 7.41 16.99 15.58
N VAL A 85 8.07 16.95 14.41
CA VAL A 85 9.49 17.32 14.26
C VAL A 85 9.73 18.83 14.28
N PHE A 86 8.88 19.61 13.61
CA PHE A 86 9.03 21.06 13.49
C PHE A 86 8.72 21.75 14.82
N GLY A 87 9.68 22.50 15.37
CA GLY A 87 9.57 23.08 16.71
C GLY A 87 9.47 22.06 17.83
N ALA A 88 9.77 20.78 17.57
CA ALA A 88 9.53 19.64 18.46
C ALA A 88 8.10 19.57 19.03
N SER A 89 7.10 20.01 18.26
CA SER A 89 5.69 20.03 18.65
C SER A 89 4.78 19.68 17.47
N HIS A 90 3.60 19.13 17.77
CA HIS A 90 2.53 18.90 16.80
C HIS A 90 1.74 20.17 16.44
N ASP A 91 1.99 21.31 17.10
CA ASP A 91 1.11 22.49 17.02
C ASP A 91 1.02 23.10 15.62
N ALA A 92 2.11 23.12 14.86
CA ALA A 92 2.09 23.58 13.47
C ALA A 92 1.24 22.63 12.59
N ALA A 93 1.33 21.33 12.82
CA ALA A 93 0.54 20.34 12.10
C ALA A 93 -0.95 20.45 12.43
N LEU A 94 -1.29 20.64 13.72
CA LEU A 94 -2.68 20.84 14.17
C LEU A 94 -3.28 22.16 13.66
N ARG A 95 -2.52 23.27 13.72
CA ARG A 95 -2.97 24.61 13.29
C ARG A 95 -3.31 24.67 11.81
N HIS A 96 -2.52 23.98 10.98
CA HIS A 96 -2.60 24.05 9.53
C HIS A 96 -3.14 22.78 8.86
N ALA A 97 -3.65 21.86 9.68
CA ALA A 97 -4.21 20.57 9.30
C ALA A 97 -3.29 19.68 8.44
N VAL A 98 -2.00 19.62 8.77
CA VAL A 98 -0.96 18.86 8.04
C VAL A 98 -1.07 17.37 8.39
N GLN A 99 -1.88 16.64 7.61
CA GLN A 99 -2.16 15.21 7.78
C GLN A 99 -2.71 14.84 9.17
N VAL A 100 -3.30 15.81 9.87
CA VAL A 100 -4.02 15.68 11.14
C VAL A 100 -5.13 16.75 11.17
N PRO A 101 -6.38 16.46 11.60
CA PRO A 101 -6.92 15.15 11.97
C PRO A 101 -6.91 14.16 10.79
N LEU A 102 -6.86 12.88 11.12
CA LEU A 102 -6.76 11.77 10.17
C LEU A 102 -7.66 10.62 10.64
N ASN A 103 -8.34 9.97 9.71
CA ASN A 103 -9.22 8.84 9.97
C ASN A 103 -8.78 7.58 9.18
N ASP A 104 -9.22 6.40 9.61
CA ASP A 104 -8.87 5.13 8.96
C ASP A 104 -9.35 5.12 7.48
N PRO A 105 -8.45 4.90 6.49
CA PRO A 105 -8.85 4.84 5.09
C PRO A 105 -9.56 3.53 4.72
N LEU A 106 -9.41 2.43 5.48
CA LEU A 106 -10.11 1.17 5.21
C LEU A 106 -11.63 1.32 5.34
N ALA A 107 -12.09 2.20 6.24
CA ALA A 107 -13.50 2.51 6.43
C ALA A 107 -14.16 3.19 5.21
N LEU A 108 -13.36 3.89 4.39
CA LEU A 108 -13.85 4.53 3.16
C LEU A 108 -14.11 3.53 2.03
N VAL A 109 -13.44 2.37 2.03
CA VAL A 109 -13.50 1.43 0.91
C VAL A 109 -14.92 0.89 0.67
N PRO A 110 -15.67 0.36 1.65
CA PRO A 110 -17.03 -0.12 1.41
C PRO A 110 -17.99 1.00 0.96
N LEU A 111 -17.81 2.20 1.52
CA LEU A 111 -18.59 3.40 1.19
C LEU A 111 -18.40 3.78 -0.28
N MET A 112 -17.16 4.01 -0.73
CA MET A 112 -16.84 4.36 -2.11
C MET A 112 -17.14 3.21 -3.09
N ALA A 113 -16.94 1.96 -2.66
CA ALA A 113 -17.23 0.77 -3.47
C ALA A 113 -18.72 0.57 -3.72
N SER A 114 -19.60 1.02 -2.82
CA SER A 114 -21.06 0.90 -2.97
C SER A 114 -21.63 1.73 -4.13
N VAL A 115 -20.94 2.80 -4.51
CA VAL A 115 -21.36 3.76 -5.56
C VAL A 115 -20.55 3.66 -6.85
N THR A 116 -19.68 2.65 -6.97
CA THR A 116 -18.78 2.42 -8.11
C THR A 116 -18.79 0.95 -8.54
N ARG A 117 -18.54 0.69 -9.82
CA ARG A 117 -18.50 -0.64 -10.42
C ARG A 117 -17.09 -1.10 -10.80
N HIS A 118 -16.21 -0.16 -11.12
CA HIS A 118 -14.90 -0.42 -11.68
C HIS A 118 -13.78 0.19 -10.82
N LEU A 119 -13.94 1.39 -10.25
CA LEU A 119 -12.87 2.11 -9.54
C LEU A 119 -12.15 1.21 -8.52
N GLY A 120 -10.82 1.20 -8.57
CA GLY A 120 -9.97 0.48 -7.61
C GLY A 120 -9.71 1.27 -6.33
N PHE A 121 -9.28 0.58 -5.28
CA PHE A 121 -8.99 1.18 -3.97
C PHE A 121 -7.61 0.74 -3.48
N GLY A 122 -6.57 1.52 -3.77
CA GLY A 122 -5.23 1.29 -3.24
C GLY A 122 -5.12 1.90 -1.84
N VAL A 123 -5.17 1.09 -0.79
CA VAL A 123 -5.23 1.56 0.60
C VAL A 123 -3.89 1.41 1.30
N THR A 124 -3.38 2.48 1.89
CA THR A 124 -2.19 2.41 2.74
C THR A 124 -2.54 1.81 4.09
N CYS A 125 -1.78 0.77 4.50
CA CYS A 125 -1.85 0.21 5.84
C CYS A 125 -0.44 -0.15 6.29
N ALA A 126 -0.02 0.35 7.44
CA ALA A 126 1.29 0.05 8.00
C ALA A 126 1.29 -1.32 8.71
N LEU A 127 2.13 -2.24 8.25
CA LEU A 127 2.22 -3.60 8.81
C LEU A 127 2.88 -3.67 10.19
N THR A 128 3.64 -2.65 10.57
CA THR A 128 4.58 -2.69 11.71
C THR A 128 3.91 -2.82 13.07
N TYR A 129 2.61 -2.51 13.18
CA TYR A 129 1.91 -2.34 14.46
C TYR A 129 0.62 -3.16 14.60
N GLU A 130 0.30 -4.03 13.64
CA GLU A 130 -0.88 -4.90 13.71
C GLU A 130 -0.51 -6.37 13.44
N PRO A 131 -1.12 -7.35 14.13
CA PRO A 131 -0.96 -8.76 13.78
C PRO A 131 -1.42 -9.09 12.34
N PRO A 132 -0.62 -9.84 11.54
CA PRO A 132 -0.96 -10.16 10.15
C PRO A 132 -2.27 -10.96 9.98
N TYR A 133 -2.70 -11.69 11.01
CA TYR A 133 -3.92 -12.51 10.95
C TYR A 133 -5.22 -11.68 10.94
N SER A 134 -5.31 -10.61 11.76
CA SER A 134 -6.46 -9.70 11.74
C SER A 134 -6.51 -8.84 10.48
N PHE A 135 -5.32 -8.44 10.00
CA PHE A 135 -5.13 -7.72 8.76
C PHE A 135 -5.57 -8.55 7.54
N ALA A 136 -5.08 -9.78 7.41
CA ALA A 136 -5.44 -10.70 6.33
C ALA A 136 -6.96 -10.89 6.21
N ARG A 137 -7.67 -11.00 7.34
CA ARG A 137 -9.14 -11.08 7.37
C ARG A 137 -9.81 -9.81 6.85
N ARG A 138 -9.37 -8.62 7.28
CA ARG A 138 -9.96 -7.34 6.83
C ARG A 138 -9.75 -7.13 5.33
N LEU A 139 -8.58 -7.44 4.81
CA LEU A 139 -8.31 -7.31 3.37
C LEU A 139 -9.08 -8.33 2.53
N SER A 140 -9.19 -9.60 2.95
CA SER A 140 -10.06 -10.58 2.26
C SER A 140 -11.54 -10.15 2.31
N THR A 141 -11.99 -9.54 3.40
CA THR A 141 -13.36 -9.00 3.53
C THR A 141 -13.59 -7.86 2.53
N LEU A 142 -12.65 -6.90 2.43
CA LEU A 142 -12.72 -5.84 1.42
C LEU A 142 -12.62 -6.39 -0.01
N ASP A 143 -11.82 -7.42 -0.26
CA ASP A 143 -11.72 -8.05 -1.57
C ASP A 143 -13.05 -8.71 -2.00
N HIS A 144 -13.73 -9.40 -1.08
CA HIS A 144 -15.11 -9.89 -1.31
C HIS A 144 -16.10 -8.74 -1.53
N LEU A 145 -16.17 -7.76 -0.63
CA LEU A 145 -17.16 -6.67 -0.68
C LEU A 145 -16.98 -5.76 -1.91
N THR A 146 -15.75 -5.50 -2.32
CA THR A 146 -15.44 -4.69 -3.51
C THR A 146 -15.56 -5.48 -4.82
N ARG A 147 -15.71 -6.80 -4.76
CA ARG A 147 -15.61 -7.75 -5.89
C ARG A 147 -14.25 -7.71 -6.58
N GLY A 148 -13.19 -7.77 -5.79
CA GLY A 148 -11.82 -7.82 -6.26
C GLY A 148 -11.25 -6.48 -6.71
N ARG A 149 -11.66 -5.35 -6.11
CA ARG A 149 -11.16 -4.01 -6.50
C ARG A 149 -10.24 -3.36 -5.47
N VAL A 150 -9.91 -4.05 -4.38
CA VAL A 150 -8.99 -3.54 -3.35
C VAL A 150 -7.52 -3.84 -3.71
N GLY A 151 -6.66 -2.90 -3.37
CA GLY A 151 -5.21 -3.03 -3.34
C GLY A 151 -4.67 -2.53 -2.00
N TRP A 152 -3.49 -3.01 -1.62
CA TRP A 152 -2.82 -2.63 -0.38
C TRP A 152 -1.48 -1.97 -0.69
N ASN A 153 -1.32 -0.72 -0.28
CA ASN A 153 -0.03 -0.02 -0.26
C ASN A 153 0.74 -0.40 1.00
N ILE A 154 1.76 -1.24 0.80
CA ILE A 154 2.62 -1.79 1.84
C ILE A 154 3.58 -0.70 2.31
N VAL A 155 3.45 -0.28 3.57
CA VAL A 155 4.36 0.67 4.22
C VAL A 155 4.86 0.15 5.56
N THR A 156 6.10 0.53 5.91
CA THR A 156 6.80 0.15 7.16
C THR A 156 6.77 1.26 8.22
N GLY A 157 5.95 2.30 8.02
CA GLY A 157 5.97 3.53 8.82
C GLY A 157 7.20 4.41 8.55
N TYR A 158 7.32 5.54 9.25
CA TYR A 158 8.55 6.35 9.36
C TYR A 158 8.50 7.37 10.52
N LEU A 159 7.31 7.79 10.95
CA LEU A 159 7.10 8.68 12.10
C LEU A 159 7.29 7.95 13.42
N ASP A 160 8.19 8.43 14.27
CA ASP A 160 8.46 7.83 15.59
C ASP A 160 7.28 7.94 16.57
N SER A 161 6.49 9.01 16.46
CA SER A 161 5.26 9.19 17.26
C SER A 161 4.26 8.02 17.11
N ALA A 162 4.24 7.37 15.95
CA ALA A 162 3.45 6.15 15.74
C ALA A 162 3.93 4.99 16.62
N ALA A 163 5.24 4.77 16.72
CA ALA A 163 5.81 3.71 17.53
C ALA A 163 5.46 3.91 19.01
N ARG A 164 5.68 5.13 19.53
CA ARG A 164 5.36 5.52 20.90
C ARG A 164 3.90 5.30 21.26
N ASN A 165 2.98 5.73 20.39
CA ASN A 165 1.53 5.60 20.62
C ASN A 165 1.01 4.16 20.45
N LEU A 166 1.76 3.29 19.76
CA LEU A 166 1.41 1.89 19.52
C LEU A 166 2.21 0.92 20.41
N GLY A 167 2.69 1.40 21.55
CA GLY A 167 3.27 0.58 22.63
C GLY A 167 4.74 0.17 22.44
N GLN A 168 5.44 0.76 21.46
CA GLN A 168 6.88 0.57 21.26
C GLN A 168 7.65 1.79 21.83
N PRO A 169 8.84 1.61 22.42
CA PRO A 169 9.58 2.75 23.01
C PRO A 169 10.09 3.76 21.97
N ALA A 170 10.40 3.29 20.77
CA ALA A 170 10.86 4.07 19.63
C ALA A 170 10.67 3.24 18.35
N GLN A 171 10.80 3.87 17.18
CA GLN A 171 10.75 3.16 15.91
C GLN A 171 11.94 2.19 15.72
N LYS A 172 11.66 0.98 15.22
CA LYS A 172 12.67 0.00 14.77
C LYS A 172 13.60 0.55 13.69
N ALA A 173 14.80 -0.02 13.57
CA ALA A 173 15.79 0.40 12.58
C ALA A 173 15.25 0.24 11.14
N HIS A 174 15.70 1.10 10.22
CA HIS A 174 15.12 1.20 8.87
C HIS A 174 14.99 -0.16 8.16
N ASP A 175 16.06 -0.96 8.14
CA ASP A 175 16.11 -2.25 7.45
C ASP A 175 15.39 -3.36 8.23
N GLU A 176 15.48 -3.38 9.57
CA GLU A 176 14.77 -4.32 10.44
C GLU A 176 13.25 -4.29 10.22
N ARG A 177 12.68 -3.10 9.93
CA ARG A 177 11.26 -2.98 9.58
C ARG A 177 10.90 -3.65 8.26
N TYR A 178 11.84 -3.76 7.32
CA TYR A 178 11.66 -4.52 6.08
C TYR A 178 11.89 -6.02 6.27
N ASP A 179 12.75 -6.43 7.20
CA ASP A 179 12.91 -7.85 7.57
C ASP A 179 11.62 -8.37 8.23
N LEU A 180 11.04 -7.57 9.14
CA LEU A 180 9.70 -7.79 9.70
C LEU A 180 8.61 -7.77 8.62
N ALA A 181 8.72 -6.89 7.61
CA ALA A 181 7.79 -6.89 6.47
C ALA A 181 7.89 -8.16 5.62
N ASP A 182 9.07 -8.69 5.36
CA ASP A 182 9.25 -9.93 4.59
C ASP A 182 8.58 -11.12 5.30
N ASP A 183 8.72 -11.22 6.63
CA ASP A 183 8.05 -12.25 7.44
C ASP A 183 6.52 -12.07 7.47
N TYR A 184 6.06 -10.82 7.63
CA TYR A 184 4.63 -10.47 7.57
C TYR A 184 4.00 -10.87 6.24
N LEU A 185 4.68 -10.58 5.13
CA LEU A 185 4.19 -10.90 3.79
C LEU A 185 4.11 -12.42 3.59
N GLU A 186 5.07 -13.19 4.14
CA GLU A 186 4.99 -14.65 4.12
C GLU A 186 3.75 -15.19 4.86
N VAL A 187 3.42 -14.65 6.04
CA VAL A 187 2.19 -15.01 6.77
C VAL A 187 0.95 -14.79 5.90
N VAL A 188 0.78 -13.57 5.36
CA VAL A 188 -0.46 -13.23 4.65
C VAL A 188 -0.58 -13.92 3.30
N TYR A 189 0.54 -14.18 2.60
CA TYR A 189 0.53 -15.05 1.41
C TYR A 189 0.11 -16.48 1.75
N LYS A 190 0.63 -17.06 2.83
CA LYS A 190 0.20 -18.40 3.28
C LYS A 190 -1.31 -18.43 3.61
N LEU A 191 -1.84 -17.39 4.27
CA LEU A 191 -3.27 -17.27 4.59
C LEU A 191 -4.13 -17.13 3.32
N TRP A 192 -3.80 -16.20 2.42
CA TRP A 192 -4.61 -15.88 1.25
C TRP A 192 -4.51 -16.93 0.13
N GLU A 193 -3.31 -17.37 -0.22
CA GLU A 193 -3.08 -18.22 -1.40
C GLU A 193 -3.22 -19.72 -1.10
N HIS A 194 -2.87 -20.17 0.12
CA HIS A 194 -2.63 -21.60 0.38
C HIS A 194 -3.47 -22.23 1.50
N SER A 195 -4.04 -21.43 2.41
CA SER A 195 -4.82 -21.98 3.53
C SER A 195 -6.18 -22.59 3.11
N TRP A 196 -6.69 -22.25 1.94
CA TRP A 196 -7.91 -22.83 1.35
C TRP A 196 -7.64 -23.14 -0.12
N GLU A 197 -8.01 -24.32 -0.61
CA GLU A 197 -7.95 -24.63 -2.05
C GLU A 197 -9.06 -23.88 -2.83
N ASP A 198 -8.90 -23.75 -4.16
CA ASP A 198 -9.82 -22.94 -4.99
C ASP A 198 -11.27 -23.47 -4.98
N ASP A 199 -11.47 -24.79 -4.86
CA ASP A 199 -12.78 -25.45 -4.79
C ASP A 199 -13.16 -25.90 -3.36
N ALA A 200 -12.49 -25.39 -2.32
CA ALA A 200 -12.80 -25.73 -0.93
C ALA A 200 -14.24 -25.39 -0.54
N VAL A 201 -14.82 -24.31 -1.04
CA VAL A 201 -16.19 -23.88 -0.74
C VAL A 201 -17.18 -24.42 -1.78
N ARG A 202 -17.89 -25.48 -1.41
CA ARG A 202 -18.80 -26.25 -2.29
C ARG A 202 -20.23 -25.71 -2.33
N ARG A 203 -20.71 -25.12 -1.22
CA ARG A 203 -22.10 -24.63 -1.04
C ARG A 203 -23.19 -25.66 -1.41
N ASP A 204 -22.89 -26.95 -1.24
CA ASP A 204 -23.78 -28.05 -1.60
C ASP A 204 -24.94 -28.16 -0.59
N LYS A 205 -26.11 -27.68 -0.99
CA LYS A 205 -27.34 -27.75 -0.20
C LYS A 205 -27.91 -29.17 -0.09
N THR A 206 -27.64 -30.04 -1.07
CA THR A 206 -28.18 -31.40 -1.12
C THR A 206 -27.36 -32.32 -0.22
N GLY A 207 -26.03 -32.31 -0.37
CA GLY A 207 -25.10 -33.01 0.53
C GLY A 207 -24.95 -32.35 1.90
N ARG A 208 -25.46 -31.12 2.08
CA ARG A 208 -25.32 -30.28 3.30
C ARG A 208 -23.87 -29.91 3.63
N ILE A 209 -23.03 -29.76 2.61
CA ILE A 209 -21.59 -29.44 2.74
C ILE A 209 -21.35 -28.02 2.22
N PHE A 210 -21.13 -27.07 3.13
CA PHE A 210 -20.75 -25.70 2.73
C PHE A 210 -19.29 -25.65 2.26
N THR A 211 -18.38 -26.28 3.00
CA THR A 211 -16.93 -26.33 2.76
C THR A 211 -16.43 -27.76 2.89
N ASP A 212 -15.50 -28.17 2.05
CA ASP A 212 -14.75 -29.42 2.20
C ASP A 212 -13.62 -29.25 3.22
N PRO A 213 -13.68 -29.90 4.40
CA PRO A 213 -12.66 -29.74 5.43
C PRO A 213 -11.31 -30.35 5.02
N GLY A 214 -11.27 -31.25 4.02
CA GLY A 214 -10.01 -31.79 3.49
C GLY A 214 -9.21 -30.79 2.64
N LYS A 215 -9.82 -29.64 2.30
CA LYS A 215 -9.28 -28.60 1.43
C LYS A 215 -8.95 -27.29 2.15
N VAL A 216 -8.95 -27.31 3.49
CA VAL A 216 -8.64 -26.16 4.35
C VAL A 216 -7.50 -26.52 5.29
N HIS A 217 -6.40 -25.78 5.13
CA HIS A 217 -5.07 -26.16 5.61
C HIS A 217 -4.52 -25.15 6.61
N PRO A 218 -4.06 -25.58 7.81
CA PRO A 218 -3.38 -24.69 8.74
C PRO A 218 -2.04 -24.24 8.14
N ILE A 219 -1.73 -22.94 8.22
CA ILE A 219 -0.56 -22.38 7.53
C ILE A 219 0.78 -22.68 8.22
N ARG A 220 0.74 -23.07 9.50
CA ARG A 220 1.91 -23.51 10.30
C ARG A 220 3.12 -22.58 10.19
N HIS A 221 2.90 -21.27 10.09
CA HIS A 221 3.98 -20.32 9.93
C HIS A 221 4.68 -20.09 11.29
N ALA A 222 6.00 -20.24 11.29
CA ALA A 222 6.87 -20.10 12.45
C ALA A 222 8.13 -19.29 12.08
N GLY A 223 7.92 -18.02 11.74
CA GLY A 223 8.96 -17.08 11.33
C GLY A 223 9.70 -16.42 12.50
N PRO A 224 10.72 -15.59 12.20
CA PRO A 224 11.48 -14.83 13.19
C PRO A 224 10.66 -13.75 13.93
N HIS A 225 9.58 -13.23 13.35
CA HIS A 225 8.74 -12.20 13.95
C HIS A 225 7.32 -12.68 14.24
N TYR A 226 6.78 -13.63 13.46
CA TYR A 226 5.39 -14.09 13.59
C TYR A 226 5.26 -15.60 13.80
N GLN A 227 4.27 -15.98 14.61
CA GLN A 227 3.89 -17.36 14.90
C GLN A 227 2.39 -17.51 14.66
N VAL A 228 1.99 -18.16 13.56
CA VAL A 228 0.59 -18.27 13.13
C VAL A 228 0.31 -19.71 12.71
N PRO A 229 -0.24 -20.56 13.60
CA PRO A 229 -0.44 -21.97 13.31
C PRO A 229 -1.75 -22.29 12.56
N GLY A 230 -2.75 -21.39 12.63
CA GLY A 230 -4.13 -21.66 12.24
C GLY A 230 -4.43 -21.66 10.73
N ILE A 231 -5.70 -21.84 10.40
CA ILE A 231 -6.27 -21.64 9.07
C ILE A 231 -6.62 -20.16 8.84
N HIS A 232 -6.77 -19.70 7.60
CA HIS A 232 -7.39 -18.40 7.33
C HIS A 232 -8.89 -18.44 7.66
N LEU A 233 -9.45 -17.31 8.12
CA LEU A 233 -10.86 -17.21 8.49
C LEU A 233 -11.79 -16.93 7.30
N CYS A 234 -11.26 -16.50 6.16
CA CYS A 234 -12.04 -16.18 4.98
C CYS A 234 -11.85 -17.24 3.89
N GLU A 235 -12.95 -17.58 3.22
CA GLU A 235 -12.88 -18.31 1.94
C GLU A 235 -12.18 -17.49 0.85
N PRO A 236 -11.66 -18.15 -0.21
CA PRO A 236 -10.99 -17.48 -1.33
C PRO A 236 -11.82 -16.31 -1.89
N SER A 237 -11.26 -15.10 -1.79
CA SER A 237 -11.81 -13.89 -2.42
C SER A 237 -11.34 -13.79 -3.88
N PRO A 238 -11.98 -12.95 -4.74
CA PRO A 238 -11.68 -12.91 -6.17
C PRO A 238 -10.19 -12.78 -6.51
N GLN A 239 -9.49 -11.88 -5.81
CA GLN A 239 -8.04 -11.70 -5.97
C GLN A 239 -7.22 -12.54 -4.98
N ARG A 240 -7.83 -13.15 -3.95
CA ARG A 240 -7.22 -13.70 -2.72
C ARG A 240 -6.25 -12.70 -2.07
N THR A 241 -5.03 -12.59 -2.60
CA THR A 241 -4.10 -11.51 -2.31
C THR A 241 -4.55 -10.23 -3.04
N PRO A 242 -4.78 -9.09 -2.35
CA PRO A 242 -5.12 -7.81 -2.98
C PRO A 242 -3.99 -7.32 -3.89
N VAL A 243 -4.23 -6.34 -4.78
CA VAL A 243 -3.14 -5.79 -5.61
C VAL A 243 -2.11 -5.09 -4.73
N LEU A 244 -0.84 -5.46 -4.87
CA LEU A 244 0.22 -5.00 -3.98
C LEU A 244 0.85 -3.69 -4.50
N PHE A 245 0.56 -2.59 -3.82
CA PHE A 245 1.21 -1.30 -4.01
C PHE A 245 2.39 -1.14 -3.02
N GLN A 246 3.39 -0.33 -3.37
CA GLN A 246 4.51 -0.02 -2.48
C GLN A 246 5.12 1.36 -2.82
N ALA A 247 5.77 2.04 -1.87
CA ALA A 247 6.30 3.41 -2.04
C ALA A 247 7.73 3.65 -1.48
N GLY A 248 8.54 2.60 -1.30
CA GLY A 248 9.84 2.65 -0.65
C GLY A 248 11.01 2.96 -1.59
N ALA A 249 11.55 4.18 -1.53
CA ALA A 249 12.62 4.64 -2.43
C ALA A 249 14.06 4.21 -2.05
N SER A 250 14.29 3.75 -0.81
CA SER A 250 15.60 3.31 -0.30
C SER A 250 16.10 2.04 -0.99
N SER A 251 17.39 1.69 -0.86
CA SER A 251 17.94 0.46 -1.45
C SER A 251 17.19 -0.80 -1.02
N ARG A 252 16.98 -0.99 0.30
CA ARG A 252 16.16 -2.06 0.87
C ARG A 252 14.70 -1.98 0.43
N GLY A 253 14.14 -0.76 0.35
CA GLY A 253 12.77 -0.51 -0.12
C GLY A 253 12.56 -0.90 -1.59
N ARG A 254 13.49 -0.59 -2.48
CA ARG A 254 13.45 -0.98 -3.91
C ARG A 254 13.63 -2.47 -4.10
N ALA A 255 14.50 -3.12 -3.31
CA ALA A 255 14.66 -4.57 -3.33
C ALA A 255 13.37 -5.28 -2.89
N PHE A 256 12.75 -4.80 -1.80
CA PHE A 256 11.44 -5.27 -1.34
C PHE A 256 10.33 -5.04 -2.39
N ALA A 257 10.31 -3.88 -3.03
CA ALA A 257 9.36 -3.56 -4.10
C ALA A 257 9.53 -4.48 -5.32
N GLY A 258 10.76 -4.68 -5.79
CA GLY A 258 11.07 -5.61 -6.88
C GLY A 258 10.64 -7.05 -6.59
N ARG A 259 10.72 -7.47 -5.32
CA ARG A 259 10.23 -8.77 -4.87
C ARG A 259 8.70 -8.84 -4.85
N HIS A 260 8.02 -7.95 -4.14
CA HIS A 260 6.60 -8.10 -3.76
C HIS A 260 5.59 -7.15 -4.40
N ALA A 261 6.00 -6.02 -4.96
CA ALA A 261 5.06 -5.04 -5.48
C ALA A 261 4.52 -5.47 -6.86
N GLU A 262 3.28 -5.15 -7.16
CA GLU A 262 2.69 -5.17 -8.50
C GLU A 262 2.56 -3.75 -9.05
N CYS A 263 2.33 -2.78 -8.16
CA CYS A 263 2.35 -1.36 -8.45
C CYS A 263 3.34 -0.63 -7.53
N VAL A 264 4.07 0.35 -8.06
CA VAL A 264 5.01 1.14 -7.24
C VAL A 264 4.73 2.62 -7.42
N PHE A 265 4.62 3.35 -6.31
CA PHE A 265 4.56 4.80 -6.29
C PHE A 265 5.97 5.38 -6.22
N VAL A 266 6.29 6.29 -7.15
CA VAL A 266 7.55 7.04 -7.15
C VAL A 266 7.27 8.54 -7.12
N SER A 267 8.10 9.28 -6.39
CA SER A 267 8.04 10.73 -6.28
C SER A 267 9.44 11.28 -6.49
N GLY A 268 9.57 12.31 -7.31
CA GLY A 268 10.86 12.88 -7.68
C GLY A 268 10.68 14.19 -8.43
N PRO A 269 11.55 15.19 -8.17
CA PRO A 269 11.37 16.55 -8.66
C PRO A 269 11.76 16.74 -10.14
N SER A 270 12.41 15.76 -10.76
CA SER A 270 12.93 15.85 -12.13
C SER A 270 12.80 14.53 -12.90
N VAL A 271 12.73 14.63 -14.22
CA VAL A 271 12.64 13.47 -15.14
C VAL A 271 13.76 12.46 -14.89
N ASN A 272 14.98 12.93 -14.64
CA ASN A 272 16.13 12.03 -14.41
C ASN A 272 15.97 11.22 -13.12
N VAL A 273 15.59 11.86 -12.01
CA VAL A 273 15.34 11.18 -10.72
C VAL A 273 14.25 10.10 -10.87
N VAL A 274 13.15 10.42 -11.55
CA VAL A 274 12.05 9.47 -11.77
C VAL A 274 12.46 8.34 -12.72
N ARG A 275 13.20 8.64 -13.81
CA ARG A 275 13.75 7.63 -14.74
C ARG A 275 14.67 6.65 -14.03
N ASP A 276 15.57 7.14 -13.18
CA ASP A 276 16.52 6.30 -12.45
C ASP A 276 15.81 5.43 -11.40
N ALA A 277 14.77 5.96 -10.75
CA ALA A 277 13.90 5.17 -9.88
C ALA A 277 13.15 4.07 -10.65
N VAL A 278 12.54 4.40 -11.81
CA VAL A 278 11.86 3.44 -12.70
C VAL A 278 12.81 2.31 -13.14
N ASN A 279 14.00 2.68 -13.63
CA ASN A 279 15.03 1.74 -14.07
C ASN A 279 15.51 0.84 -12.91
N GLY A 280 15.75 1.42 -11.74
CA GLY A 280 16.18 0.71 -10.53
C GLY A 280 15.13 -0.29 -10.03
N LEU A 281 13.84 0.08 -10.05
CA LEU A 281 12.74 -0.81 -9.68
C LEU A 281 12.59 -1.99 -10.64
N ARG A 282 12.63 -1.73 -11.96
CA ARG A 282 12.57 -2.81 -12.97
C ARG A 282 13.81 -3.72 -12.92
N ALA A 283 14.98 -3.18 -12.57
CA ALA A 283 16.17 -3.97 -12.30
C ALA A 283 16.04 -4.83 -11.03
N ALA A 284 15.46 -4.29 -9.95
CA ALA A 284 15.20 -5.03 -8.73
C ALA A 284 14.19 -6.18 -8.94
N ALA A 285 13.14 -5.97 -9.74
CA ALA A 285 12.23 -7.04 -10.14
C ALA A 285 12.95 -8.17 -10.89
N ARG A 286 13.79 -7.83 -11.87
CA ARG A 286 14.63 -8.81 -12.58
C ARG A 286 15.59 -9.56 -11.65
N ALA A 287 16.20 -8.88 -10.70
CA ALA A 287 17.04 -9.51 -9.68
C ALA A 287 16.26 -10.47 -8.75
N ALA A 288 14.95 -10.22 -8.55
CA ALA A 288 14.05 -11.08 -7.81
C ALA A 288 13.41 -12.22 -8.64
N GLY A 289 13.84 -12.43 -9.90
CA GLY A 289 13.29 -13.47 -10.79
C GLY A 289 11.98 -13.10 -11.49
N ARG A 290 11.60 -11.81 -11.48
CA ARG A 290 10.38 -11.27 -12.09
C ARG A 290 10.69 -10.48 -13.37
N ALA A 291 9.69 -10.22 -14.22
CA ALA A 291 9.86 -9.28 -15.32
C ALA A 291 9.87 -7.84 -14.79
N GLY A 292 10.54 -6.91 -15.47
CA GLY A 292 10.46 -5.49 -15.09
C GLY A 292 9.06 -4.92 -15.33
N GLU A 293 8.35 -5.55 -16.26
CA GLU A 293 7.01 -5.27 -16.74
C GLU A 293 5.94 -5.97 -15.87
N ASP A 294 6.35 -6.72 -14.84
CA ASP A 294 5.47 -7.15 -13.75
C ASP A 294 5.17 -5.98 -12.77
N LEU A 295 5.79 -4.81 -12.96
CA LEU A 295 5.58 -3.59 -12.18
C LEU A 295 4.91 -2.50 -13.01
N ILE A 296 3.79 -1.97 -12.52
CA ILE A 296 3.20 -0.70 -13.00
C ILE A 296 3.67 0.43 -12.08
N ILE A 297 4.45 1.37 -12.61
CA ILE A 297 5.06 2.44 -11.81
C ILE A 297 4.28 3.75 -12.02
N TYR A 298 3.70 4.30 -10.95
CA TYR A 298 2.97 5.56 -10.96
C TYR A 298 3.85 6.69 -10.40
N GLY A 299 4.10 7.73 -11.19
CA GLY A 299 4.83 8.93 -10.73
C GLY A 299 3.91 9.96 -10.08
N GLN A 300 4.35 10.63 -9.01
CA GLN A 300 3.64 11.79 -8.46
C GLN A 300 3.56 12.91 -9.50
N ALA A 301 2.42 13.58 -9.61
CA ALA A 301 2.29 14.86 -10.32
C ALA A 301 1.07 15.64 -9.79
N LEU A 302 1.13 16.96 -9.87
CA LEU A 302 -0.04 17.84 -9.75
C LEU A 302 -0.40 18.36 -11.14
N VAL A 303 -1.69 18.47 -11.44
CA VAL A 303 -2.20 19.10 -12.66
C VAL A 303 -3.01 20.33 -12.28
N ILE A 304 -2.70 21.48 -12.88
CA ILE A 304 -3.51 22.70 -12.77
C ILE A 304 -3.91 23.09 -14.20
N THR A 305 -5.21 22.95 -14.51
CA THR A 305 -5.72 23.15 -15.85
C THR A 305 -7.01 23.96 -15.84
N ALA A 306 -7.30 24.56 -16.99
CA ALA A 306 -8.47 25.38 -17.28
C ALA A 306 -8.70 25.38 -18.80
N PRO A 307 -9.82 25.90 -19.32
CA PRO A 307 -10.08 25.92 -20.76
C PRO A 307 -9.04 26.68 -21.61
N THR A 308 -8.23 27.56 -21.00
CA THR A 308 -7.15 28.28 -21.66
C THR A 308 -5.90 28.36 -20.78
N GLU A 309 -4.72 28.52 -21.39
CA GLU A 309 -3.45 28.68 -20.68
C GLU A 309 -3.46 29.86 -19.69
N ALA A 310 -4.05 30.99 -20.09
CA ALA A 310 -4.16 32.17 -19.24
C ALA A 310 -4.92 31.85 -17.95
N GLN A 311 -6.09 31.21 -18.06
CA GLN A 311 -6.89 30.80 -16.89
C GLN A 311 -6.17 29.75 -16.03
N ALA A 312 -5.36 28.87 -16.62
CA ALA A 312 -4.58 27.89 -15.86
C ALA A 312 -3.43 28.55 -15.08
N ARG A 313 -2.81 29.59 -15.65
CA ARG A 313 -1.81 30.43 -14.97
C ARG A 313 -2.44 31.31 -13.88
N ASP A 314 -3.62 31.88 -14.12
CA ASP A 314 -4.37 32.64 -13.12
C ASP A 314 -4.74 31.73 -11.92
N LYS A 315 -5.24 30.51 -12.19
CA LYS A 315 -5.52 29.48 -11.19
C LYS A 315 -4.26 29.07 -10.40
N LEU A 316 -3.11 28.91 -11.06
CA LEU A 316 -1.83 28.69 -10.38
C LEU A 316 -1.46 29.86 -9.44
N ALA A 317 -1.61 31.10 -9.91
CA ALA A 317 -1.30 32.30 -9.14
C ALA A 317 -2.23 32.47 -7.93
N GLU A 318 -3.52 32.14 -8.07
CA GLU A 318 -4.51 32.06 -7.00
C GLU A 318 -4.12 31.00 -5.96
N TYR A 319 -3.85 29.76 -6.39
CA TYR A 319 -3.46 28.66 -5.49
C TYR A 319 -2.15 28.97 -4.75
N SER A 320 -1.19 29.63 -5.41
CA SER A 320 0.09 30.00 -4.81
C SER A 320 -0.03 30.99 -3.65
N GLN A 321 -1.11 31.77 -3.57
CA GLN A 321 -1.39 32.70 -2.46
C GLN A 321 -1.83 31.98 -1.18
N HIS A 322 -2.28 30.73 -1.28
CA HIS A 322 -2.75 29.90 -0.18
C HIS A 322 -1.70 28.92 0.36
N ILE A 323 -0.46 28.95 -0.17
CA ILE A 323 0.65 28.14 0.34
C ILE A 323 1.03 28.66 1.74
N ASP A 324 0.83 27.85 2.78
CA ASP A 324 1.29 28.19 4.12
C ASP A 324 2.72 27.67 4.35
N THR A 325 3.64 28.59 4.69
CA THR A 325 5.06 28.28 4.89
C THR A 325 5.32 27.47 6.16
N GLU A 326 4.60 27.72 7.26
CA GLU A 326 4.76 26.95 8.49
C GLU A 326 4.25 25.52 8.29
N ALA A 327 3.12 25.37 7.62
CA ALA A 327 2.54 24.08 7.23
C ALA A 327 3.47 23.28 6.31
N ALA A 328 4.07 23.94 5.31
CA ALA A 328 5.06 23.32 4.43
C ALA A 328 6.31 22.86 5.21
N LEU A 329 6.85 23.71 6.08
CA LEU A 329 8.02 23.34 6.88
C LEU A 329 7.71 22.24 7.91
N ALA A 330 6.50 22.17 8.47
CA ALA A 330 6.06 21.06 9.30
C ALA A 330 6.07 19.73 8.53
N LEU A 331 5.51 19.72 7.32
CA LEU A 331 5.49 18.57 6.40
C LEU A 331 6.91 18.13 6.01
N LEU A 332 7.75 19.08 5.59
CA LEU A 332 9.15 18.84 5.20
C LEU A 332 10.00 18.32 6.37
N SER A 333 9.77 18.83 7.58
CA SER A 333 10.47 18.39 8.79
C SER A 333 10.19 16.92 9.09
N GLY A 334 8.93 16.48 9.00
CA GLY A 334 8.56 15.08 9.18
C GLY A 334 9.10 14.15 8.08
N TRP A 335 9.23 14.62 6.83
CA TRP A 335 9.80 13.84 5.73
C TRP A 335 11.33 13.67 5.81
N THR A 336 12.04 14.63 6.43
CA THR A 336 13.51 14.69 6.42
C THR A 336 14.15 14.37 7.77
N GLY A 337 13.39 14.51 8.87
CA GLY A 337 13.91 14.49 10.24
C GLY A 337 14.65 15.77 10.65
N VAL A 338 14.64 16.82 9.83
CA VAL A 338 15.23 18.12 10.14
C VAL A 338 14.18 19.00 10.79
N ASP A 339 14.45 19.53 11.99
CA ASP A 339 13.62 20.57 12.59
C ASP A 339 13.90 21.92 11.91
N PHE A 340 13.07 22.27 10.91
CA PHE A 340 13.25 23.51 10.14
C PHE A 340 12.89 24.78 10.92
N SER A 341 12.26 24.71 12.11
CA SER A 341 11.92 25.91 12.89
C SER A 341 13.13 26.61 13.48
N ARG A 342 14.31 25.98 13.42
CA ARG A 342 15.59 26.49 13.95
C ARG A 342 16.36 27.37 12.97
N TYR A 343 15.88 27.50 11.74
CA TYR A 343 16.59 28.18 10.65
C TYR A 343 15.70 29.28 10.06
N PRO A 344 16.24 30.48 9.79
CA PRO A 344 15.49 31.52 9.11
C PRO A 344 15.25 31.12 7.64
N LEU A 345 14.23 31.70 7.02
CA LEU A 345 13.79 31.31 5.67
C LEU A 345 14.85 31.55 4.58
N ASP A 346 15.80 32.45 4.81
CA ASP A 346 16.91 32.79 3.91
C ASP A 346 18.18 31.94 4.15
N ALA A 347 18.22 31.10 5.19
CA ALA A 347 19.32 30.16 5.39
C ALA A 347 19.34 29.10 4.29
N THR A 348 20.52 28.75 3.77
CA THR A 348 20.68 27.71 2.75
C THR A 348 20.80 26.31 3.37
N ILE A 349 20.17 25.33 2.72
CA ILE A 349 20.03 23.94 3.21
C ILE A 349 21.38 23.21 3.29
N ASP A 350 22.41 23.68 2.59
CA ASP A 350 23.75 23.09 2.61
C ASP A 350 24.58 23.39 3.86
N TYR A 351 24.17 24.35 4.71
CA TYR A 351 24.76 24.55 6.05
C TYR A 351 24.23 23.58 7.12
N LEU A 352 23.27 22.70 6.77
CA LEU A 352 22.66 21.75 7.70
C LEU A 352 23.55 20.50 7.88
N ASP A 353 24.65 20.61 8.62
CA ASP A 353 25.56 19.47 8.89
C ASP A 353 24.99 18.48 9.93
N THR A 354 23.92 17.81 9.52
CA THR A 354 23.33 16.66 10.22
C THR A 354 23.02 15.57 9.20
N GLN A 355 22.86 14.32 9.65
CA GLN A 355 22.45 13.23 8.73
C GLN A 355 21.08 13.50 8.10
N ALA A 356 20.15 14.10 8.86
CA ALA A 356 18.85 14.57 8.37
C ALA A 356 19.03 15.72 7.35
N GLY A 357 19.89 16.70 7.65
CA GLY A 357 20.21 17.81 6.75
C GLY A 357 20.79 17.35 5.41
N ARG A 358 21.65 16.33 5.41
CA ARG A 358 22.13 15.68 4.18
C ARG A 358 21.01 15.02 3.36
N SER A 359 20.00 14.46 4.00
CA SER A 359 18.81 13.88 3.34
C SER A 359 17.89 14.95 2.74
N ALA A 360 17.70 16.07 3.46
CA ALA A 360 16.99 17.24 2.96
C ALA A 360 17.73 17.84 1.74
N LEU A 361 19.03 18.11 1.88
CA LEU A 361 19.88 18.64 0.81
C LEU A 361 19.83 17.77 -0.45
N ALA A 362 19.99 16.44 -0.31
CA ALA A 362 19.91 15.51 -1.43
C ALA A 362 18.56 15.55 -2.16
N SER A 363 17.46 15.81 -1.43
CA SER A 363 16.13 15.95 -2.03
C SER A 363 16.06 17.16 -2.96
N PHE A 364 16.57 18.32 -2.53
CA PHE A 364 16.52 19.57 -3.31
C PHE A 364 17.63 19.69 -4.37
N SER A 365 18.84 19.19 -4.10
CA SER A 365 19.91 19.14 -5.10
C SER A 365 19.59 18.18 -6.26
N SER A 366 18.65 17.24 -6.07
CA SER A 366 18.11 16.40 -7.15
C SER A 366 16.99 17.07 -7.98
N ALA A 367 16.42 18.16 -7.46
CA ALA A 367 15.47 19.03 -8.18
C ALA A 367 16.22 19.98 -9.12
N ASP A 368 17.20 20.70 -8.57
CA ASP A 368 18.15 21.50 -9.34
C ASP A 368 19.54 21.43 -8.67
N PRO A 369 20.52 20.74 -9.28
CA PRO A 369 21.86 20.59 -8.71
C PRO A 369 22.71 21.87 -8.81
N ASN A 370 22.29 22.86 -9.60
CA ASN A 370 23.01 24.13 -9.77
C ASN A 370 22.47 25.22 -8.82
N ARG A 371 21.32 24.99 -8.18
CA ARG A 371 20.69 25.94 -7.25
C ARG A 371 21.07 25.64 -5.80
N ARG A 372 21.51 26.67 -5.08
CA ARG A 372 21.48 26.66 -3.62
C ARG A 372 20.07 27.00 -3.16
N TRP A 373 19.44 26.06 -2.47
CA TRP A 373 18.08 26.21 -1.95
C TRP A 373 18.10 26.81 -0.54
N THR A 374 17.32 27.86 -0.34
CA THR A 374 16.96 28.38 0.98
C THR A 374 15.80 27.59 1.60
N VAL A 375 15.64 27.70 2.91
CA VAL A 375 14.52 27.08 3.65
C VAL A 375 13.15 27.55 3.13
N GLY A 376 13.02 28.84 2.81
CA GLY A 376 11.81 29.42 2.24
C GLY A 376 11.52 28.93 0.82
N GLU A 377 12.53 28.86 -0.05
CA GLU A 377 12.35 28.29 -1.40
C GLU A 377 11.97 26.81 -1.37
N ALA A 378 12.52 26.05 -0.41
CA ALA A 378 12.16 24.65 -0.19
C ALA A 378 10.71 24.48 0.28
N ALA A 379 10.24 25.36 1.18
CA ALA A 379 8.84 25.40 1.60
C ALA A 379 7.90 25.71 0.42
N MET A 380 8.22 26.74 -0.37
CA MET A 380 7.45 27.11 -1.56
C MET A 380 7.45 26.01 -2.63
N PHE A 381 8.57 25.31 -2.82
CA PHE A 381 8.68 24.21 -3.79
C PHE A 381 7.71 23.07 -3.49
N ILE A 382 7.55 22.69 -2.22
CA ILE A 382 6.61 21.62 -1.83
C ILE A 382 5.19 22.12 -1.57
N GLY A 383 4.95 23.44 -1.67
CA GLY A 383 3.68 24.08 -1.34
C GLY A 383 2.50 23.66 -2.21
N LEU A 384 2.77 23.15 -3.42
CA LEU A 384 1.76 22.66 -4.36
C LEU A 384 2.11 21.25 -4.82
N GLY A 385 1.35 20.27 -4.34
CA GLY A 385 1.42 18.89 -4.84
C GLY A 385 2.66 18.11 -4.42
N GLY A 386 3.40 18.54 -3.41
CA GLY A 386 4.53 17.84 -2.80
C GLY A 386 5.83 17.90 -3.60
N ARG A 387 6.47 16.75 -3.86
CA ARG A 387 7.79 16.68 -4.53
C ARG A 387 7.75 16.26 -6.00
N GLY A 388 6.56 16.11 -6.57
CA GLY A 388 6.38 15.82 -8.00
C GLY A 388 6.33 17.09 -8.85
N PRO A 389 6.38 16.97 -10.19
CA PRO A 389 6.14 18.11 -11.09
C PRO A 389 4.72 18.66 -10.94
N VAL A 390 4.61 19.99 -11.06
CA VAL A 390 3.36 20.72 -11.23
C VAL A 390 3.18 21.03 -12.71
N LEU A 391 2.18 20.41 -13.34
CA LEU A 391 1.90 20.52 -14.77
C LEU A 391 0.77 21.53 -14.98
N VAL A 392 1.06 22.61 -15.72
CA VAL A 392 0.15 23.76 -15.84
C VAL A 392 -0.10 24.08 -17.31
N GLY A 393 -1.35 24.42 -17.65
CA GLY A 393 -1.71 24.88 -18.98
C GLY A 393 -3.16 24.55 -19.37
N ASP A 394 -3.49 24.83 -20.63
CA ASP A 394 -4.72 24.30 -21.22
C ASP A 394 -4.69 22.75 -21.33
N PRO A 395 -5.79 22.08 -21.69
CA PRO A 395 -5.85 20.63 -21.68
C PRO A 395 -4.88 19.98 -22.67
N GLY A 396 -4.60 20.64 -23.80
CA GLY A 396 -3.63 20.19 -24.78
C GLY A 396 -2.22 20.28 -24.23
N GLN A 397 -1.84 21.42 -23.68
CA GLN A 397 -0.54 21.64 -23.03
C GLN A 397 -0.27 20.66 -21.88
N VAL A 398 -1.29 20.37 -21.06
CA VAL A 398 -1.19 19.40 -19.96
C VAL A 398 -1.06 17.96 -20.50
N ALA A 399 -1.82 17.61 -21.55
CA ALA A 399 -1.68 16.31 -22.20
C ALA A 399 -0.28 16.12 -22.81
N ASP A 400 0.28 17.14 -23.46
CA ASP A 400 1.66 17.13 -23.97
C ASP A 400 2.68 16.93 -22.85
N GLN A 401 2.55 17.65 -21.72
CA GLN A 401 3.41 17.49 -20.55
C GLN A 401 3.35 16.09 -19.94
N LEU A 402 2.15 15.54 -19.74
CA LEU A 402 1.94 14.19 -19.22
C LEU A 402 2.54 13.12 -20.15
N ILE A 403 2.33 13.25 -21.45
CA ILE A 403 2.88 12.34 -22.46
C ILE A 403 4.42 12.41 -22.46
N ALA A 404 4.99 13.61 -22.52
CA ALA A 404 6.44 13.81 -22.52
C ALA A 404 7.09 13.26 -21.24
N TRP A 405 6.46 13.46 -20.08
CA TRP A 405 6.96 12.91 -18.82
C TRP A 405 6.87 11.38 -18.76
N GLN A 406 5.77 10.78 -19.23
CA GLN A 406 5.63 9.33 -19.29
C GLN A 406 6.69 8.71 -20.21
N ASP A 407 6.86 9.27 -21.41
CA ASP A 407 7.75 8.73 -22.43
C ASP A 407 9.24 8.96 -22.07
N ALA A 408 9.57 10.08 -21.41
CA ALA A 408 10.95 10.38 -20.99
C ALA A 408 11.40 9.67 -19.70
N THR A 409 10.48 9.26 -18.82
CA THR A 409 10.78 8.50 -17.58
C THR A 409 10.59 7.00 -17.73
N GLY A 410 9.73 6.55 -18.65
CA GLY A 410 9.34 5.16 -18.80
C GLY A 410 8.29 4.67 -17.79
N GLN A 411 7.76 5.55 -16.92
CA GLN A 411 6.71 5.23 -15.94
C GLN A 411 5.41 4.80 -16.62
N ASP A 412 4.50 4.17 -15.87
CA ASP A 412 3.28 3.54 -16.39
C ASP A 412 2.04 4.42 -16.17
N GLY A 413 2.04 5.30 -15.18
CA GLY A 413 0.96 6.24 -14.91
C GLY A 413 1.37 7.37 -13.99
N PHE A 414 0.37 8.12 -13.52
CA PHE A 414 0.52 9.19 -12.54
C PHE A 414 -0.36 8.93 -11.32
N ASN A 415 0.21 9.18 -10.14
CA ASN A 415 -0.54 9.26 -8.88
C ASN A 415 -0.78 10.76 -8.61
N LEU A 416 -1.95 11.24 -9.02
CA LEU A 416 -2.25 12.67 -9.12
C LEU A 416 -2.58 13.25 -7.75
N THR A 417 -1.80 14.23 -7.29
CA THR A 417 -2.13 15.05 -6.12
C THR A 417 -3.14 16.14 -6.48
N TYR A 418 -3.76 16.75 -5.46
CA TYR A 418 -4.63 17.91 -5.62
C TYR A 418 -3.99 19.17 -5.02
N ALA A 419 -4.32 20.33 -5.59
CA ALA A 419 -4.13 21.62 -4.93
C ALA A 419 -5.40 21.93 -4.13
N VAL A 420 -6.54 22.00 -4.83
CA VAL A 420 -7.89 22.20 -4.28
C VAL A 420 -8.72 20.94 -4.52
N ALA A 421 -9.34 20.40 -3.48
CA ALA A 421 -10.15 19.19 -3.52
C ALA A 421 -11.67 19.50 -3.52
N PRO A 422 -12.51 18.78 -4.29
CA PRO A 422 -12.16 17.84 -5.35
C PRO A 422 -11.88 18.54 -6.70
N GLU A 423 -11.83 19.88 -6.76
CA GLU A 423 -11.76 20.63 -8.03
C GLU A 423 -10.62 20.17 -8.94
N THR A 424 -9.42 19.94 -8.40
CA THR A 424 -8.27 19.47 -9.19
C THR A 424 -8.56 18.16 -9.93
N PHE A 425 -9.26 17.22 -9.28
CA PHE A 425 -9.68 15.98 -9.93
C PHE A 425 -10.80 16.23 -10.94
N ARG A 426 -11.73 17.14 -10.64
CA ARG A 426 -12.82 17.53 -11.56
C ARG A 426 -12.28 18.10 -12.86
N ASP A 427 -11.33 19.03 -12.79
CA ASP A 427 -10.65 19.60 -13.95
C ASP A 427 -9.95 18.53 -14.81
N VAL A 428 -9.23 17.59 -14.17
CA VAL A 428 -8.58 16.47 -14.89
C VAL A 428 -9.61 15.59 -15.60
N VAL A 429 -10.71 15.24 -14.94
CA VAL A 429 -11.78 14.39 -15.51
C VAL A 429 -12.51 15.08 -16.65
N ASP A 430 -12.83 16.36 -16.51
CA ASP A 430 -13.70 17.05 -17.45
C ASP A 430 -12.93 17.71 -18.62
N LEU A 431 -11.63 17.97 -18.45
CA LEU A 431 -10.79 18.65 -19.46
C LEU A 431 -9.65 17.77 -20.02
N VAL A 432 -8.87 17.10 -19.16
CA VAL A 432 -7.63 16.40 -19.58
C VAL A 432 -7.90 14.99 -20.09
N VAL A 433 -8.82 14.25 -19.45
CA VAL A 433 -9.19 12.89 -19.87
C VAL A 433 -9.73 12.87 -21.31
N PRO A 434 -10.67 13.74 -21.73
CA PRO A 434 -11.12 13.80 -23.13
C PRO A 434 -10.01 14.11 -24.13
N GLU A 435 -9.06 14.98 -23.77
CA GLU A 435 -7.93 15.32 -24.64
C GLU A 435 -6.94 14.16 -24.80
N LEU A 436 -6.61 13.45 -23.72
CA LEU A 436 -5.78 12.24 -23.81
C LEU A 436 -6.49 11.09 -24.55
N GLN A 437 -7.82 10.98 -24.43
CA GLN A 437 -8.63 10.05 -25.23
C GLN A 437 -8.59 10.40 -26.72
N ARG A 438 -8.74 11.68 -27.09
CA ARG A 438 -8.62 12.17 -28.47
C ARG A 438 -7.26 11.85 -29.08
N ARG A 439 -6.20 11.82 -28.26
CA ARG A 439 -4.82 11.45 -28.63
C ARG A 439 -4.56 9.94 -28.63
N GLY A 440 -5.53 9.09 -28.25
CA GLY A 440 -5.33 7.65 -28.09
C GLY A 440 -4.38 7.27 -26.94
N ARG A 441 -4.08 8.20 -26.04
CA ARG A 441 -3.16 8.03 -24.90
C ARG A 441 -3.89 7.77 -23.57
N TYR A 442 -5.20 7.62 -23.56
CA TYR A 442 -5.98 7.22 -22.39
C TYR A 442 -7.14 6.33 -22.78
N ARG A 443 -7.64 5.50 -21.85
CA ARG A 443 -8.74 4.56 -22.14
C ARG A 443 -10.04 5.31 -22.46
N SER A 444 -10.81 4.82 -23.42
CA SER A 444 -12.06 5.45 -23.87
C SER A 444 -13.30 5.02 -23.05
N SER A 445 -13.29 3.82 -22.47
CA SER A 445 -14.36 3.31 -21.61
C SER A 445 -13.83 2.35 -20.54
N HIS A 446 -14.70 2.04 -19.57
CA HIS A 446 -14.56 0.83 -18.75
C HIS A 446 -14.90 -0.43 -19.58
N ASP A 447 -14.51 -1.57 -19.03
CA ASP A 447 -14.84 -2.90 -19.52
C ASP A 447 -16.35 -3.18 -19.34
N THR A 448 -16.99 -3.85 -20.30
CA THR A 448 -18.45 -4.07 -20.28
C THR A 448 -18.93 -4.94 -19.13
N ALA A 449 -18.08 -5.83 -18.61
CA ALA A 449 -18.27 -6.52 -17.35
C ALA A 449 -17.26 -6.01 -16.32
N PRO A 450 -17.64 -5.82 -15.04
CA PRO A 450 -16.67 -5.56 -13.98
C PRO A 450 -15.65 -6.68 -13.86
N VAL A 451 -14.37 -6.33 -13.92
CA VAL A 451 -13.22 -7.21 -13.69
C VAL A 451 -12.51 -6.79 -12.41
N THR A 452 -11.64 -7.65 -11.87
CA THR A 452 -10.81 -7.29 -10.72
C THR A 452 -9.81 -6.19 -11.05
N LEU A 453 -9.30 -5.50 -10.03
CA LEU A 453 -8.27 -4.48 -10.17
C LEU A 453 -7.02 -5.09 -10.83
N ARG A 454 -6.58 -6.29 -10.42
CA ARG A 454 -5.46 -7.00 -11.04
C ARG A 454 -5.71 -7.28 -12.53
N GLN A 455 -6.88 -7.81 -12.88
CA GLN A 455 -7.20 -8.10 -14.29
C GLN A 455 -7.25 -6.83 -15.14
N ARG A 456 -7.81 -5.71 -14.65
CA ARG A 456 -7.76 -4.42 -15.37
C ARG A 456 -6.33 -3.94 -15.58
N LEU A 457 -5.50 -4.02 -14.54
CA LEU A 457 -4.15 -3.47 -14.57
C LEU A 457 -3.25 -4.25 -15.54
N PHE A 458 -3.30 -5.59 -15.49
CA PHE A 458 -2.32 -6.44 -16.17
C PHE A 458 -2.87 -7.30 -17.32
N GLY A 459 -4.19 -7.48 -17.43
CA GLY A 459 -4.82 -8.33 -18.44
C GLY A 459 -4.47 -9.83 -18.35
N ALA A 460 -3.95 -10.27 -17.20
CA ALA A 460 -3.30 -11.58 -17.00
C ALA A 460 -3.99 -12.49 -15.95
N GLY A 461 -5.26 -12.21 -15.64
CA GLY A 461 -6.07 -12.89 -14.64
C GLY A 461 -6.19 -12.14 -13.30
N ASP A 462 -7.06 -12.67 -12.44
CA ASP A 462 -7.34 -12.09 -11.10
C ASP A 462 -6.30 -12.50 -10.04
N ARG A 463 -5.48 -13.52 -10.35
CA ARG A 463 -4.50 -14.15 -9.47
C ARG A 463 -3.13 -13.47 -9.60
N LEU A 464 -2.31 -13.51 -8.54
CA LEU A 464 -0.87 -13.20 -8.64
C LEU A 464 -0.19 -14.06 -9.73
N ARG A 465 0.78 -13.50 -10.45
CA ARG A 465 1.59 -14.21 -11.46
C ARG A 465 2.36 -15.38 -10.84
N GLU A 466 2.60 -16.46 -11.59
CA GLU A 466 3.25 -17.68 -11.09
C GLU A 466 4.66 -17.45 -10.52
N ASN A 467 5.40 -16.47 -11.06
CA ASN A 467 6.72 -16.05 -10.59
C ASN A 467 6.69 -15.11 -9.37
N HIS A 468 5.50 -14.71 -8.89
CA HIS A 468 5.36 -13.83 -7.74
C HIS A 468 5.66 -14.59 -6.44
N PRO A 469 6.42 -14.04 -5.47
CA PRO A 469 6.76 -14.74 -4.23
C PRO A 469 5.54 -15.29 -3.48
N GLY A 470 4.40 -14.59 -3.48
CA GLY A 470 3.16 -15.07 -2.87
C GLY A 470 2.56 -16.34 -3.50
N ARG A 471 2.86 -16.65 -4.76
CA ARG A 471 2.51 -17.94 -5.40
C ARG A 471 3.55 -19.03 -5.12
N LEU A 472 4.78 -18.62 -4.78
CA LEU A 472 5.91 -19.51 -4.52
C LEU A 472 6.07 -19.88 -3.04
N THR A 473 5.40 -19.18 -2.11
CA THR A 473 5.31 -19.59 -0.70
C THR A 473 4.67 -20.97 -0.59
N ARG A 474 5.03 -21.69 0.47
CA ARG A 474 4.52 -23.05 0.74
C ARG A 474 4.17 -23.19 2.20
N ILE A 475 3.08 -23.88 2.51
CA ILE A 475 2.84 -24.39 3.85
C ILE A 475 3.82 -25.55 4.05
N GLU A 476 4.69 -25.44 5.05
CA GLU A 476 5.58 -26.55 5.38
C GLU A 476 4.76 -27.69 6.00
N VAL A 477 4.78 -28.84 5.33
CA VAL A 477 4.27 -30.08 5.90
C VAL A 477 5.36 -30.61 6.83
N PRO A 478 5.10 -30.74 8.15
CA PRO A 478 6.07 -31.37 9.03
C PRO A 478 6.42 -32.76 8.50
N ALA A 479 7.70 -33.12 8.54
CA ALA A 479 8.10 -34.50 8.25
C ALA A 479 7.25 -35.45 9.11
N PRO A 480 6.73 -36.56 8.55
CA PRO A 480 5.89 -37.48 9.31
C PRO A 480 6.66 -37.91 10.55
N VAL A 481 6.07 -37.67 11.73
CA VAL A 481 6.66 -38.10 13.00
C VAL A 481 6.73 -39.61 12.94
N VAL A 482 7.93 -40.14 12.69
CA VAL A 482 8.20 -41.57 12.79
C VAL A 482 7.94 -41.92 14.24
N ALA A 483 6.81 -42.58 14.49
CA ALA A 483 6.49 -43.08 15.81
C ALA A 483 7.68 -43.94 16.27
N PRO A 484 8.23 -43.70 17.48
CA PRO A 484 9.34 -44.51 17.96
C PRO A 484 8.92 -45.97 17.91
N SER A 485 9.73 -46.82 17.26
CA SER A 485 9.45 -48.24 17.18
C SER A 485 9.19 -48.77 18.59
N PRO A 486 8.14 -49.59 18.81
CA PRO A 486 7.83 -50.09 20.14
C PRO A 486 9.07 -50.81 20.68
N GLY A 487 9.65 -50.25 21.74
CA GLY A 487 10.80 -50.84 22.41
C GLY A 487 10.45 -52.26 22.90
N PRO A 488 11.45 -53.14 23.07
CA PRO A 488 11.20 -54.50 23.54
C PRO A 488 10.43 -54.45 24.87
N ALA A 489 9.37 -55.25 24.96
CA ALA A 489 8.44 -55.22 26.09
C ALA A 489 9.18 -55.38 27.43
N ALA A 490 8.87 -54.50 28.38
CA ALA A 490 9.46 -54.56 29.72
C ALA A 490 9.13 -55.89 30.40
N ALA A 491 10.13 -56.51 31.03
CA ALA A 491 9.95 -57.75 31.79
C ALA A 491 8.99 -57.53 32.97
N PRO A 492 8.17 -58.54 33.35
CA PRO A 492 7.17 -58.40 34.39
C PRO A 492 7.82 -58.16 35.77
N ALA A 493 7.22 -57.27 36.56
CA ALA A 493 7.67 -56.97 37.91
C ALA A 493 7.47 -58.16 38.88
N PRO A 494 8.34 -58.34 39.89
CA PRO A 494 8.20 -59.42 40.88
C PRO A 494 7.01 -59.20 41.81
N ALA A 495 6.41 -60.30 42.27
CA ALA A 495 5.21 -60.28 43.13
C ALA A 495 5.49 -59.75 44.55
N PRO A 496 4.51 -59.07 45.19
CA PRO A 496 4.66 -58.53 46.54
C PRO A 496 4.60 -59.60 47.63
N ALA A 497 5.33 -59.36 48.73
CA ALA A 497 5.37 -60.23 49.91
C ALA A 497 4.11 -60.07 50.81
N PRO A 498 3.74 -61.08 51.62
CA PRO A 498 2.51 -61.07 52.42
C PRO A 498 2.62 -60.20 53.69
N ALA A 499 1.48 -59.64 54.12
CA ALA A 499 1.38 -58.77 55.29
C ALA A 499 1.19 -59.54 56.62
N PRO A 500 1.61 -58.98 57.77
CA PRO A 500 1.46 -59.60 59.09
C PRO A 500 0.06 -59.40 59.71
N ALA A 501 -0.28 -60.27 60.67
CA ALA A 501 -1.58 -60.35 61.34
C ALA A 501 -1.79 -59.30 62.46
N PRO A 502 -3.04 -59.00 62.87
CA PRO A 502 -3.35 -57.89 63.78
C PRO A 502 -3.27 -58.28 65.27
N THR A 503 -3.03 -57.28 66.12
CA THR A 503 -3.17 -57.34 67.58
C THR A 503 -4.14 -56.26 68.09
N SER A 504 -4.78 -56.55 69.23
CA SER A 504 -5.99 -55.88 69.72
C SER A 504 -5.77 -54.76 70.75
N LEU A 505 -6.55 -53.69 70.61
CA LEU A 505 -7.29 -52.88 71.61
C LEU A 505 -6.93 -53.00 73.11
N PRO A 506 -6.99 -51.88 73.88
CA PRO A 506 -8.29 -51.51 74.49
C PRO A 506 -8.66 -50.00 74.56
N GLU A 507 -9.90 -49.81 75.01
CA GLU A 507 -10.75 -48.62 75.21
C GLU A 507 -10.11 -47.48 76.05
N SER A 508 -10.53 -46.21 75.93
CA SER A 508 -11.81 -45.72 76.48
C SER A 508 -12.01 -44.19 76.31
N LEU A 509 -13.28 -43.74 76.34
CA LEU A 509 -13.87 -42.53 76.97
C LEU A 509 -13.09 -41.17 76.94
N SER A 510 -13.69 -39.98 76.75
CA SER A 510 -15.10 -39.58 76.57
C SER A 510 -15.22 -38.05 76.29
N THR A 511 -16.27 -37.67 75.54
CA THR A 511 -17.08 -36.42 75.65
C THR A 511 -16.47 -35.01 75.46
N ASN A 512 -17.23 -34.18 74.72
CA ASN A 512 -17.39 -32.71 74.78
C ASN A 512 -16.26 -31.82 74.20
N ALA A 513 -16.52 -30.62 73.67
CA ALA A 513 -17.73 -29.98 73.09
C ALA A 513 -17.35 -28.57 72.55
N VAL A 514 -18.03 -28.05 71.50
CA VAL A 514 -18.23 -26.60 71.20
C VAL A 514 -16.93 -25.81 70.79
N SER A 515 -16.86 -24.77 69.94
CA SER A 515 -17.82 -23.96 69.14
C SER A 515 -17.22 -23.50 67.79
N GLN A 516 -18.10 -22.91 66.96
CA GLN A 516 -17.95 -21.71 66.08
C GLN A 516 -16.77 -20.75 66.41
N SER A 517 -16.29 -19.85 65.53
CA SER A 517 -16.87 -19.14 64.36
C SER A 517 -15.75 -18.82 63.32
N GLU A 518 -15.96 -18.79 62.01
CA GLU A 518 -16.70 -17.81 61.18
C GLU A 518 -16.12 -16.37 61.16
N SER A 519 -15.94 -15.86 59.92
CA SER A 519 -16.17 -14.46 59.48
C SER A 519 -14.98 -13.58 59.03
N THR A 520 -15.13 -13.06 57.79
CA THR A 520 -14.71 -11.74 57.26
C THR A 520 -13.22 -11.38 57.12
N ALA A 521 -12.79 -10.73 56.04
CA ALA A 521 -13.48 -10.24 54.84
C ALA A 521 -12.55 -10.28 53.61
#